data_AF-A0A093ETA3-F1
#
_entry.id   AF-A0A093ETA3-F1
#
_cell.length_a   1.000
_cell.length_b   1.000
_cell.length_c   1.000
_cell.angle_alpha   90.00
_cell.angle_beta   90.00
_cell.angle_gamma   90.00
#
_symmetry.space_group_name_H-M   'P 1'
#
loop_
_entity.id
_entity.type
_entity.pdbx_description
1 polymer ?
#
loop_
_entity_poly.entity_id
_entity_poly.type
_entity_poly.pdbx_seq_one_letter_code
_entity_poly.pdbx_strand_id
1 'polypeptide(L)'
;VSTELSQGCARGCDLCSEFNGCLRCSPKLFILLERNDIRQIGICLPSCPLGYFGLRNTDMNKCIKCKIENCESCFSRNFCTKCKEGLYLHKGRCYVTCPEGYSAANGTMECSGPAQCEMSEWGPWGPCSKKRKLCGFKKGNEERTRRILQAPSGDMSLCPATTEVRRCTVQKNQCPEGKRKKKEEQGKQDNANGNRNRKDTKDAKSGTKKRKSKQRGAAVPATSTSPAQ
;
A
#
# COMPACT_ATOMS: atom_id res chain seq x y z
N VAL A 1 -11.31 -44.89 -64.77
CA VAL A 1 -11.29 -43.48 -64.36
C VAL A 1 -11.56 -43.47 -62.86
N SER A 2 -10.52 -43.35 -62.03
CA SER A 2 -10.66 -43.33 -60.58
C SER A 2 -10.71 -41.88 -60.15
N THR A 3 -11.90 -41.40 -59.81
CA THR A 3 -12.11 -40.11 -59.14
C THR A 3 -11.60 -40.24 -57.71
N GLU A 4 -10.32 -39.99 -57.49
CA GLU A 4 -9.81 -39.76 -56.13
C GLU A 4 -10.43 -38.49 -55.59
N LEU A 5 -11.11 -38.66 -54.46
CA LEU A 5 -11.66 -37.62 -53.61
C LEU A 5 -10.64 -36.51 -53.43
N SER A 6 -10.97 -35.26 -53.80
CA SER A 6 -10.24 -34.09 -53.32
C SER A 6 -10.23 -34.11 -51.79
N GLN A 7 -9.14 -34.60 -51.19
CA GLN A 7 -8.86 -34.45 -49.77
C GLN A 7 -8.52 -32.98 -49.53
N GLY A 8 -9.57 -32.17 -49.52
CA GLY A 8 -9.49 -30.76 -49.16
C GLY A 8 -9.03 -30.62 -47.71
N CYS A 9 -8.44 -29.47 -47.42
CA CYS A 9 -8.05 -29.13 -46.06
C CYS A 9 -9.25 -29.18 -45.10
N ALA A 10 -8.96 -29.46 -43.82
CA ALA A 10 -9.95 -29.40 -42.77
C ALA A 10 -10.68 -28.03 -42.77
N ARG A 11 -11.94 -28.01 -42.35
CA ARG A 11 -12.76 -26.78 -42.36
C ARG A 11 -12.06 -25.64 -41.61
N GLY A 12 -11.97 -24.48 -42.26
CA GLY A 12 -11.30 -23.29 -41.71
C GLY A 12 -9.78 -23.27 -41.90
N CYS A 13 -9.23 -24.23 -42.65
CA CYS A 13 -7.84 -24.24 -43.09
C CYS A 13 -7.74 -23.88 -44.57
N ASP A 14 -7.03 -22.80 -44.87
CA ASP A 14 -6.83 -22.31 -46.24
C ASP A 14 -5.66 -23.05 -46.92
N LEU A 15 -4.65 -23.46 -46.15
CA LEU A 15 -3.49 -24.21 -46.64
C LEU A 15 -3.12 -25.31 -45.64
N CYS A 16 -3.07 -26.55 -46.09
CA CYS A 16 -2.73 -27.72 -45.27
C CYS A 16 -1.68 -28.61 -45.93
N SER A 17 -1.10 -29.49 -45.13
CA SER A 17 -0.19 -30.56 -45.53
C SER A 17 -0.58 -31.83 -44.79
N GLU A 18 -0.39 -32.98 -45.42
CA GLU A 18 -0.69 -34.29 -44.82
C GLU A 18 0.04 -34.54 -43.50
N PHE A 19 1.26 -34.01 -43.35
CA PHE A 19 2.13 -34.28 -42.20
C PHE A 19 2.08 -33.20 -41.11
N ASN A 20 1.87 -31.95 -41.50
CA ASN A 20 1.89 -30.80 -40.59
C ASN A 20 0.48 -30.29 -40.25
N GLY A 21 -0.57 -30.95 -40.76
CA GLY A 21 -1.93 -30.47 -40.62
C GLY A 21 -2.13 -29.12 -41.31
N CYS A 22 -2.81 -28.20 -40.64
CA CYS A 22 -3.03 -26.87 -41.19
C CYS A 22 -1.80 -25.97 -41.07
N LEU A 23 -1.37 -25.38 -42.18
CA LEU A 23 -0.31 -24.39 -42.25
C LEU A 23 -0.85 -22.95 -42.12
N ARG A 24 -2.05 -22.70 -42.67
CA ARG A 24 -2.70 -21.38 -42.62
C ARG A 24 -4.20 -21.51 -42.37
N CYS A 25 -4.65 -20.95 -41.26
CA CYS A 25 -6.07 -20.86 -40.94
C CYS A 25 -6.71 -19.63 -41.59
N SER A 26 -8.03 -19.71 -41.80
CA SER A 26 -8.81 -18.55 -42.24
C SER A 26 -8.69 -17.38 -41.24
N PRO A 27 -8.82 -16.11 -41.67
CA PRO A 27 -8.43 -14.93 -40.88
C PRO A 27 -9.10 -14.76 -39.50
N LYS A 28 -10.25 -15.39 -39.28
CA LYS A 28 -11.01 -15.33 -38.02
C LYS A 28 -10.62 -16.41 -37.00
N LEU A 29 -9.89 -17.44 -37.43
CA LEU A 29 -9.53 -18.58 -36.61
C LEU A 29 -8.12 -18.42 -36.03
N PHE A 30 -7.85 -19.18 -34.98
CA PHE A 30 -6.55 -19.28 -34.34
C PHE A 30 -5.91 -20.62 -34.67
N ILE A 31 -4.64 -20.60 -35.06
CA ILE A 31 -3.87 -21.83 -35.22
C ILE A 31 -3.27 -22.26 -33.87
N LEU A 32 -3.54 -23.50 -33.49
CA LEU A 32 -2.89 -24.20 -32.39
C LEU A 32 -1.89 -25.19 -32.98
N LEU A 33 -0.65 -25.15 -32.48
CA LEU A 33 0.36 -26.14 -32.84
C LEU A 33 0.42 -27.21 -31.76
N GLU A 34 -0.19 -28.36 -32.03
CA GLU A 34 -0.17 -29.52 -31.15
C GLU A 34 1.10 -30.34 -31.41
N ARG A 35 1.77 -30.76 -30.33
CA ARG A 35 3.03 -31.50 -30.41
C ARG A 35 2.81 -32.94 -29.95
N ASN A 36 2.96 -33.87 -30.88
CA ASN A 36 2.89 -35.31 -30.62
C ASN A 36 4.29 -35.87 -30.93
N ASP A 37 5.13 -35.93 -29.89
CA ASP A 37 6.55 -36.28 -29.94
C ASP A 37 7.37 -35.40 -30.89
N ILE A 38 7.75 -35.94 -32.05
CA ILE A 38 8.56 -35.27 -33.07
C ILE A 38 7.69 -34.46 -34.04
N ARG A 39 6.38 -34.77 -34.10
CA ARG A 39 5.46 -34.13 -35.04
C ARG A 39 4.81 -32.90 -34.43
N GLN A 40 4.64 -31.88 -35.26
CA GLN A 40 3.89 -30.68 -34.91
C GLN A 40 2.77 -30.49 -35.94
N ILE A 41 1.53 -30.53 -35.46
CA ILE A 41 0.34 -30.48 -36.30
C ILE A 41 -0.41 -29.18 -36.01
N GLY A 42 -0.72 -28.42 -37.05
CA GLY A 42 -1.51 -27.20 -36.96
C GLY A 42 -3.01 -27.48 -37.02
N ILE A 43 -3.76 -26.95 -36.06
CA ILE A 43 -5.21 -27.10 -35.94
C ILE A 43 -5.84 -25.71 -35.87
N CYS A 44 -6.89 -25.47 -36.67
CA CYS A 44 -7.61 -24.20 -36.65
C CYS A 44 -8.80 -24.26 -35.70
N LEU A 45 -8.85 -23.32 -34.75
CA LEU A 45 -9.90 -23.25 -33.74
C LEU A 45 -10.54 -21.85 -33.71
N PRO A 46 -11.85 -21.75 -33.44
CA PRO A 46 -12.52 -20.46 -33.26
C PRO A 46 -12.08 -19.74 -31.98
N SER A 47 -11.73 -20.50 -30.94
CA SER A 47 -11.24 -20.02 -29.64
C SER A 47 -10.14 -20.94 -29.13
N CYS A 48 -9.15 -20.39 -28.42
CA CYS A 48 -8.07 -21.19 -27.84
C CYS A 48 -8.55 -22.04 -26.66
N PRO A 49 -8.02 -23.26 -26.49
CA PRO A 49 -8.39 -24.14 -25.38
C PRO A 49 -7.87 -23.63 -24.03
N LEU A 50 -8.32 -24.26 -22.94
CA LEU A 50 -7.87 -23.94 -21.58
C LEU A 50 -6.34 -24.06 -21.45
N GLY A 51 -5.74 -23.11 -20.72
CA GLY A 51 -4.27 -22.99 -20.63
C GLY A 51 -3.60 -22.37 -21.86
N TYR A 52 -4.36 -21.89 -22.85
CA TYR A 52 -3.85 -21.12 -23.99
C TYR A 52 -4.56 -19.78 -24.10
N PHE A 53 -3.84 -18.76 -24.58
CA PHE A 53 -4.40 -17.46 -24.92
C PHE A 53 -4.25 -17.18 -26.41
N GLY A 54 -5.24 -16.50 -26.98
CA GLY A 54 -5.24 -16.11 -28.38
C GLY A 54 -4.40 -14.85 -28.61
N LEU A 55 -3.40 -14.94 -29.48
CA LEU A 55 -2.61 -13.81 -29.94
C LEU A 55 -3.00 -13.47 -31.38
N ARG A 56 -3.50 -12.26 -31.61
CA ARG A 56 -3.81 -11.77 -32.96
C ARG A 56 -2.60 -11.05 -33.55
N ASN A 57 -2.01 -11.63 -34.58
CA ASN A 57 -0.95 -11.00 -35.36
C ASN A 57 -1.48 -10.59 -36.73
N THR A 58 -0.73 -9.73 -37.43
CA THR A 58 -0.98 -9.36 -38.83
C THR A 58 -1.01 -10.56 -39.77
N ASP A 59 -0.18 -11.57 -39.48
CA ASP A 59 0.04 -12.68 -40.41
C ASP A 59 -0.97 -13.81 -40.19
N MET A 60 -1.22 -14.17 -38.92
CA MET A 60 -2.15 -15.21 -38.51
C MET A 60 -2.41 -15.15 -37.00
N ASN A 61 -3.61 -15.48 -36.54
CA ASN A 61 -3.88 -15.58 -35.11
C ASN A 61 -3.35 -16.92 -34.58
N LYS A 62 -2.70 -16.91 -33.41
CA LYS A 62 -2.07 -18.10 -32.82
C LYS A 62 -2.55 -18.35 -31.39
N CYS A 63 -2.73 -19.61 -31.02
CA CYS A 63 -2.92 -20.01 -29.63
C CYS A 63 -1.56 -20.25 -28.97
N ILE A 64 -1.27 -19.49 -27.92
CA ILE A 64 -0.01 -19.57 -27.18
C ILE A 64 -0.29 -20.10 -25.78
N LYS A 65 0.50 -21.10 -25.35
CA LYS A 65 0.36 -21.69 -24.01
C LYS A 65 0.68 -20.65 -22.93
N CYS A 66 -0.14 -20.60 -21.89
CA CYS A 66 0.09 -19.80 -20.70
C CYS A 66 1.39 -20.24 -20.02
N LYS A 67 2.28 -19.29 -19.72
CA LYS A 67 3.55 -19.53 -19.02
C LYS A 67 3.53 -19.05 -17.56
N ILE A 68 2.38 -18.60 -17.09
CA ILE A 68 2.21 -18.08 -15.73
C ILE A 68 2.01 -19.26 -14.78
N GLU A 69 2.76 -19.28 -13.69
CA GLU A 69 2.65 -20.34 -12.68
C GLU A 69 1.29 -20.31 -11.99
N ASN A 70 0.75 -21.51 -11.72
CA ASN A 70 -0.54 -21.70 -11.07
C ASN A 70 -1.73 -20.96 -11.72
N CYS A 71 -1.64 -20.68 -13.02
CA CYS A 71 -2.69 -20.05 -13.80
C CYS A 71 -3.49 -21.09 -14.59
N GLU A 72 -4.83 -21.02 -14.52
CA GLU A 72 -5.76 -21.88 -15.27
C GLU A 72 -6.09 -21.25 -16.63
N SER A 73 -6.40 -19.95 -16.65
CA SER A 73 -6.63 -19.18 -17.86
C SER A 73 -5.87 -17.86 -17.84
N CYS A 74 -5.22 -17.54 -18.94
CA CYS A 74 -4.50 -16.29 -19.11
C CYS A 74 -5.04 -15.50 -20.30
N PHE A 75 -5.03 -14.18 -20.18
CA PHE A 75 -5.35 -13.27 -21.27
C PHE A 75 -4.13 -12.97 -22.13
N SER A 76 -2.97 -12.88 -21.50
CA SER A 76 -1.69 -12.62 -22.16
C SER A 76 -0.58 -13.44 -21.52
N ARG A 77 0.64 -13.34 -22.07
CA ARG A 77 1.82 -14.01 -21.54
C ARG A 77 2.09 -13.68 -20.05
N ASN A 78 1.69 -12.50 -19.60
CA ASN A 78 1.98 -11.99 -18.25
C ASN A 78 0.72 -11.70 -17.42
N PHE A 79 -0.47 -11.94 -17.98
CA PHE A 79 -1.72 -11.61 -17.32
C PHE A 79 -2.62 -12.84 -17.23
N CYS A 80 -2.74 -13.37 -16.03
CA CYS A 80 -3.67 -14.43 -15.66
C CYS A 80 -5.06 -13.84 -15.39
N THR A 81 -6.10 -14.50 -15.89
CA THR A 81 -7.50 -14.14 -15.65
C THR A 81 -8.14 -15.05 -14.60
N LYS A 82 -7.68 -16.30 -14.49
CA LYS A 82 -8.17 -17.25 -13.50
C LYS A 82 -7.02 -18.09 -12.96
N CYS A 83 -6.81 -18.03 -11.65
CA CYS A 83 -5.85 -18.86 -10.95
C CYS A 83 -6.40 -20.26 -10.69
N LYS A 84 -5.52 -21.22 -10.46
CA LYS A 84 -5.92 -22.54 -9.94
C LYS A 84 -6.57 -22.38 -8.56
N GLU A 85 -7.37 -23.37 -8.19
CA GLU A 85 -8.12 -23.39 -6.94
C GLU A 85 -7.21 -23.18 -5.71
N GLY A 86 -7.67 -22.34 -4.79
CA GLY A 86 -6.93 -22.02 -3.55
C GLY A 86 -5.83 -20.98 -3.69
N LEU A 87 -5.68 -20.34 -4.87
CA LEU A 87 -4.77 -19.20 -5.06
C LEU A 87 -5.54 -17.90 -5.29
N TYR A 88 -4.92 -16.79 -4.90
CA TYR A 88 -5.44 -15.45 -5.07
C TYR A 88 -4.82 -14.77 -6.30
N LEU A 89 -5.68 -14.18 -7.13
CA LEU A 89 -5.27 -13.39 -8.28
C LEU A 89 -4.92 -11.96 -7.85
N HIS A 90 -3.71 -11.51 -8.17
CA HIS A 90 -3.27 -10.13 -7.95
C HIS A 90 -2.49 -9.62 -9.17
N LYS A 91 -3.00 -8.55 -9.82
CA LYS A 91 -2.37 -7.89 -10.99
C LYS A 91 -1.91 -8.88 -12.07
N GLY A 92 -2.74 -9.87 -12.37
CA GLY A 92 -2.47 -10.87 -13.41
C GLY A 92 -1.52 -12.00 -13.00
N ARG A 93 -1.19 -12.15 -11.72
CA ARG A 93 -0.40 -13.29 -11.19
C ARG A 93 -1.12 -13.96 -10.03
N CYS A 94 -0.81 -15.23 -9.82
CA CYS A 94 -1.43 -16.07 -8.81
C CYS A 94 -0.49 -16.24 -7.60
N TYR A 95 -1.03 -16.01 -6.40
CA TYR A 95 -0.29 -16.10 -5.14
C TYR A 95 -1.05 -16.97 -4.13
N VAL A 96 -0.32 -17.65 -3.24
CA VAL A 96 -0.92 -18.43 -2.15
C VAL A 96 -1.53 -17.51 -1.07
N THR A 97 -0.94 -16.33 -0.88
CA THR A 97 -1.44 -15.30 0.05
C THR A 97 -1.26 -13.94 -0.61
N CYS A 98 -2.17 -13.00 -0.35
CA CYS A 98 -2.07 -11.67 -0.92
C CYS A 98 -0.81 -10.94 -0.45
N PRO A 99 -0.12 -10.22 -1.35
CA PRO A 99 1.08 -9.45 -1.02
C PRO A 99 0.76 -8.28 -0.06
N GLU A 100 1.80 -7.73 0.57
CA GLU A 100 1.67 -6.68 1.60
C GLU A 100 0.78 -5.51 1.15
N GLY A 101 -0.15 -5.13 2.03
CA GLY A 101 -1.14 -4.10 1.77
C GLY A 101 -2.40 -4.58 1.06
N TYR A 102 -2.45 -5.81 0.55
CA TYR A 102 -3.64 -6.36 -0.09
C TYR A 102 -4.27 -7.46 0.79
N SER A 103 -5.58 -7.55 0.77
CA SER A 103 -6.33 -8.61 1.43
C SER A 103 -7.26 -9.30 0.44
N ALA A 104 -7.49 -10.59 0.66
CA ALA A 104 -8.56 -11.29 -0.04
C ALA A 104 -9.90 -10.74 0.45
N ALA A 105 -10.74 -10.26 -0.46
CA ALA A 105 -12.09 -9.90 -0.07
C ALA A 105 -12.86 -11.20 0.27
N ASN A 106 -13.69 -11.15 1.32
CA ASN A 106 -14.40 -12.34 1.80
C ASN A 106 -15.24 -12.96 0.67
N GLY A 107 -14.86 -14.17 0.26
CA GLY A 107 -15.56 -14.94 -0.78
C GLY A 107 -15.02 -14.78 -2.20
N THR A 108 -14.01 -13.94 -2.46
CA THR A 108 -13.38 -13.84 -3.79
C THR A 108 -11.93 -14.30 -3.78
N MET A 109 -11.51 -15.01 -4.84
CA MET A 109 -10.12 -15.43 -5.08
C MET A 109 -9.30 -14.28 -5.71
N GLU A 110 -9.52 -13.05 -5.25
CA GLU A 110 -8.89 -11.84 -5.79
C GLU A 110 -8.32 -11.00 -4.65
N CYS A 111 -7.07 -10.57 -4.81
CA CYS A 111 -6.45 -9.64 -3.88
C CYS A 111 -6.89 -8.22 -4.18
N SER A 112 -7.70 -7.68 -3.29
CA SER A 112 -8.06 -6.27 -3.30
C SER A 112 -7.08 -5.49 -2.44
N GLY A 113 -6.69 -4.30 -2.91
CA GLY A 113 -5.91 -3.39 -2.06
C GLY A 113 -6.75 -2.94 -0.87
N PRO A 114 -6.17 -2.18 0.07
CA PRO A 114 -7.02 -1.38 0.94
C PRO A 114 -7.74 -0.47 -0.04
N ALA A 115 -9.06 -0.61 -0.21
CA ALA A 115 -9.80 0.41 -0.92
C ALA A 115 -9.40 1.72 -0.24
N GLN A 116 -8.71 2.59 -0.96
CA GLN A 116 -8.23 3.81 -0.36
C GLN A 116 -9.50 4.49 0.12
N CYS A 117 -9.63 4.66 1.43
CA CYS A 117 -10.84 5.26 1.96
C CYS A 117 -11.04 6.57 1.24
N GLU A 118 -12.16 6.68 0.54
CA GLU A 118 -12.50 7.91 -0.14
C GLU A 118 -12.84 8.90 0.96
N MET A 119 -11.99 9.89 1.15
CA MET A 119 -12.13 10.88 2.21
C MET A 119 -12.66 12.17 1.61
N SER A 120 -13.45 12.91 2.38
CA SER A 120 -13.85 14.25 1.98
C SER A 120 -12.65 15.20 1.98
N GLU A 121 -12.82 16.34 1.32
CA GLU A 121 -11.97 17.49 1.56
C GLU A 121 -11.97 17.85 3.05
N TRP A 122 -10.85 18.41 3.50
CA TRP A 122 -10.72 18.90 4.86
C TRP A 122 -11.62 20.12 5.07
N GLY A 123 -12.31 20.15 6.22
CA GLY A 123 -12.94 21.38 6.68
C GLY A 123 -11.89 22.49 6.94
N PRO A 124 -12.33 23.75 7.01
CA PRO A 124 -11.46 24.86 7.38
C PRO A 124 -10.88 24.62 8.79
N TRP A 125 -9.68 25.15 9.04
CA TRP A 125 -9.09 25.13 10.38
C TRP A 125 -9.96 25.91 11.35
N GLY A 126 -10.30 25.27 12.48
CA GLY A 126 -10.97 25.93 13.59
C GLY A 126 -10.09 27.03 14.21
N PRO A 127 -10.67 27.90 15.05
CA PRO A 127 -9.92 28.98 15.67
C PRO A 127 -8.83 28.42 16.60
N CYS A 128 -7.67 29.08 16.61
CA CYS A 128 -6.59 28.73 17.52
C CYS A 128 -7.11 28.79 18.96
N SER A 129 -6.93 27.72 19.74
CA SER A 129 -7.42 27.64 21.12
C SER A 129 -6.39 27.02 22.06
N LYS A 130 -6.46 27.36 23.35
CA LYS A 130 -5.64 26.76 24.40
C LYS A 130 -6.50 26.46 25.62
N LYS A 131 -6.60 25.19 26.02
CA LYS A 131 -7.47 24.75 27.13
C LYS A 131 -8.92 25.28 27.00
N ARG A 132 -9.49 25.16 25.79
CA ARG A 132 -10.83 25.68 25.42
C ARG A 132 -11.01 27.20 25.51
N LYS A 133 -9.93 27.98 25.69
CA LYS A 133 -9.96 29.44 25.61
C LYS A 133 -9.53 29.89 24.22
N LEU A 134 -10.12 30.97 23.72
CA LEU A 134 -9.82 31.61 22.42
C LEU A 134 -8.96 32.88 22.54
N CYS A 135 -8.73 33.35 23.77
CA CYS A 135 -7.97 34.56 24.08
C CYS A 135 -7.02 34.32 25.25
N GLY A 136 -6.08 35.24 25.50
CA GLY A 136 -5.17 35.19 26.65
C GLY A 136 -3.96 34.25 26.52
N PHE A 137 -3.69 33.69 25.34
CA PHE A 137 -2.51 32.85 25.08
C PHE A 137 -1.77 33.28 23.82
N LYS A 138 -0.49 32.87 23.71
CA LYS A 138 0.37 33.12 22.55
C LYS A 138 0.56 31.89 21.65
N LYS A 139 0.43 30.68 22.22
CA LYS A 139 0.57 29.39 21.54
C LYS A 139 -0.67 28.55 21.85
N GLY A 140 -1.34 28.04 20.83
CA GLY A 140 -2.51 27.18 20.95
C GLY A 140 -2.47 26.08 19.89
N ASN A 141 -3.57 25.37 19.77
CA ASN A 141 -3.81 24.40 18.71
C ASN A 141 -5.08 24.76 17.94
N GLU A 142 -5.05 24.54 16.63
CA GLU A 142 -6.19 24.56 15.73
C GLU A 142 -6.52 23.12 15.33
N GLU A 143 -7.80 22.81 15.20
CA GLU A 143 -8.30 21.49 14.85
C GLU A 143 -9.13 21.60 13.58
N ARG A 144 -8.96 20.64 12.67
CA ARG A 144 -9.82 20.47 11.49
C ARG A 144 -10.30 19.04 11.42
N THR A 145 -11.46 18.87 10.78
CA THR A 145 -12.10 17.57 10.61
C THR A 145 -12.42 17.31 9.14
N ARG A 146 -12.34 16.05 8.74
CA ARG A 146 -12.85 15.51 7.47
C ARG A 146 -13.69 14.26 7.76
N ARG A 147 -14.53 13.87 6.82
CA ARG A 147 -15.33 12.64 6.94
C ARG A 147 -14.84 11.58 5.96
N ILE A 148 -15.05 10.31 6.31
CA ILE A 148 -14.88 9.20 5.38
C ILE A 148 -16.16 9.15 4.52
N LEU A 149 -16.02 9.31 3.21
CA LEU A 149 -17.12 9.21 2.25
C LEU A 149 -17.40 7.75 1.91
N GLN A 150 -16.34 6.97 1.69
CA GLN A 150 -16.44 5.54 1.42
C GLN A 150 -15.36 4.77 2.19
N ALA A 151 -15.80 3.79 2.99
CA ALA A 151 -14.92 2.88 3.73
C ALA A 151 -14.94 1.49 3.08
N PRO A 152 -13.79 0.78 3.02
CA PRO A 152 -13.75 -0.61 2.59
C PRO A 152 -14.65 -1.47 3.49
N SER A 153 -15.58 -2.21 2.90
CA SER A 153 -16.39 -3.22 3.61
C SER A 153 -17.20 -2.69 4.82
N GLY A 154 -17.39 -1.36 4.90
CA GLY A 154 -18.07 -0.72 6.03
C GLY A 154 -17.22 -0.54 7.29
N ASP A 155 -15.95 -0.95 7.28
CA ASP A 155 -15.07 -0.81 8.43
C ASP A 155 -14.30 0.52 8.40
N MET A 156 -14.75 1.47 9.22
CA MET A 156 -14.17 2.81 9.32
C MET A 156 -12.79 2.83 10.01
N SER A 157 -12.38 1.75 10.68
CA SER A 157 -11.12 1.68 11.43
C SER A 157 -9.90 1.50 10.53
N LEU A 158 -10.09 1.02 9.31
CA LEU A 158 -9.05 0.85 8.30
C LEU A 158 -8.68 2.16 7.59
N CYS A 159 -9.41 3.24 7.90
CA CYS A 159 -9.24 4.53 7.25
C CYS A 159 -8.30 5.47 8.00
N PRO A 160 -7.64 6.41 7.29
CA PRO A 160 -6.82 7.43 7.91
C PRO A 160 -7.63 8.33 8.87
N ALA A 161 -6.94 8.98 9.82
CA ALA A 161 -7.57 9.84 10.82
C ALA A 161 -8.49 10.92 10.21
N THR A 162 -9.65 11.10 10.83
CA THR A 162 -10.67 12.10 10.46
C THR A 162 -10.44 13.46 11.11
N THR A 163 -9.56 13.54 12.09
CA THR A 163 -9.22 14.78 12.82
C THR A 163 -7.74 15.08 12.71
N GLU A 164 -7.40 16.34 12.47
CA GLU A 164 -6.02 16.82 12.45
C GLU A 164 -5.86 18.03 13.37
N VAL A 165 -4.76 18.03 14.14
CA VAL A 165 -4.44 19.08 15.10
C VAL A 165 -3.12 19.72 14.71
N ARG A 166 -3.12 21.05 14.55
CA ARG A 166 -1.93 21.83 14.22
C ARG A 166 -1.66 22.88 15.29
N ARG A 167 -0.38 23.17 15.52
CA ARG A 167 0.04 24.23 16.44
C ARG A 167 -0.08 25.59 15.77
N CYS A 168 -0.66 26.54 16.48
CA CYS A 168 -0.88 27.91 16.02
C CYS A 168 -0.32 28.92 17.03
N THR A 169 0.05 30.10 16.53
CA THR A 169 0.54 31.22 17.34
C THR A 169 -0.32 32.45 17.07
N VAL A 170 -0.89 33.01 18.14
CA VAL A 170 -1.76 34.19 18.07
C VAL A 170 -1.21 35.30 18.95
N GLN A 171 -1.65 36.54 18.68
CA GLN A 171 -1.36 37.64 19.57
C GLN A 171 -2.13 37.49 20.89
N LYS A 172 -1.47 37.81 21.99
CA LYS A 172 -2.05 37.67 23.33
C LYS A 172 -3.05 38.81 23.56
N ASN A 173 -4.28 38.62 23.11
CA ASN A 173 -5.37 39.56 23.37
C ASN A 173 -5.95 39.32 24.76
N GLN A 174 -6.32 40.40 25.46
CA GLN A 174 -6.95 40.31 26.77
C GLN A 174 -8.36 39.74 26.60
N CYS A 175 -8.68 38.68 27.36
CA CYS A 175 -10.04 38.14 27.38
C CYS A 175 -10.97 39.10 28.12
N PRO A 176 -12.22 39.30 27.69
CA PRO A 176 -13.23 39.92 28.53
C PRO A 176 -13.41 39.06 29.79
N GLU A 177 -12.98 39.58 30.94
CA GLU A 177 -12.94 38.84 32.19
C GLU A 177 -14.35 38.59 32.74
N GLY A 178 -14.83 37.36 32.58
CA GLY A 178 -15.79 36.76 33.51
C GLY A 178 -15.08 36.36 34.81
N LYS A 179 -15.14 37.26 35.81
CA LYS A 179 -14.80 37.08 37.24
C LYS A 179 -13.49 36.34 37.59
N ARG A 180 -12.48 37.16 37.89
CA ARG A 180 -11.22 36.82 38.57
C ARG A 180 -11.45 36.03 39.87
N LYS A 181 -10.74 34.92 40.04
CA LYS A 181 -10.20 34.53 41.35
C LYS A 181 -8.67 34.66 41.28
N LYS A 182 -8.15 35.78 41.81
CA LYS A 182 -6.73 35.93 42.12
C LYS A 182 -6.37 34.85 43.15
N LYS A 183 -5.36 34.03 42.87
CA LYS A 183 -4.55 33.44 43.94
C LYS A 183 -3.22 34.19 43.87
N GLU A 184 -2.97 34.92 44.95
CA GLU A 184 -1.89 35.86 45.15
C GLU A 184 -0.51 35.22 44.95
N GLU A 185 0.31 35.83 44.10
CA GLU A 185 1.75 35.90 44.32
C GLU A 185 2.01 37.16 45.13
N GLN A 186 2.29 37.06 46.43
CA GLN A 186 3.27 37.90 47.12
C GLN A 186 3.55 37.32 48.51
N GLY A 187 4.82 36.96 48.75
CA GLY A 187 5.27 36.44 50.04
C GLY A 187 6.76 36.11 50.00
N LYS A 188 7.58 37.08 49.62
CA LYS A 188 9.01 37.08 49.94
C LYS A 188 9.21 38.04 51.11
N GLN A 189 9.97 37.54 52.09
CA GLN A 189 10.57 38.23 53.25
C GLN A 189 9.60 38.57 54.38
N ASP A 190 9.60 37.72 55.40
CA ASP A 190 9.98 38.09 56.77
C ASP A 190 10.08 36.82 57.63
N ASN A 191 11.30 36.44 58.02
CA ASN A 191 11.63 35.80 59.30
C ASN A 191 13.13 35.50 59.38
N ALA A 192 13.89 36.53 59.75
CA ALA A 192 15.08 36.35 60.54
C ALA A 192 14.75 36.84 61.95
N ASN A 193 14.50 35.93 62.90
CA ASN A 193 15.20 35.90 64.19
C ASN A 193 14.75 34.71 65.08
N GLY A 194 15.73 33.93 65.57
CA GLY A 194 15.68 33.21 66.84
C GLY A 194 15.16 31.77 66.85
N ASN A 195 16.05 30.77 66.73
CA ASN A 195 16.69 30.18 67.91
C ASN A 195 17.87 29.26 67.56
N ARG A 196 18.78 29.14 68.54
CA ARG A 196 20.19 28.75 68.48
C ARG A 196 20.46 27.24 68.55
N ASN A 197 21.62 26.86 67.98
CA ASN A 197 22.51 25.72 68.28
C ASN A 197 21.95 24.31 67.99
N ARG A 198 22.65 23.35 67.40
CA ARG A 198 24.06 22.88 67.49
C ARG A 198 24.21 21.90 66.29
N LYS A 199 25.31 21.74 65.56
CA LYS A 199 26.67 21.39 65.97
C LYS A 199 27.54 21.33 64.69
N ASP A 200 28.71 21.93 64.78
CA ASP A 200 29.76 22.01 63.78
C ASP A 200 30.32 20.66 63.31
N THR A 201 30.75 20.61 62.05
CA THR A 201 32.11 20.16 61.66
C THR A 201 32.54 20.79 60.33
N LYS A 202 33.59 21.60 60.43
CA LYS A 202 34.62 22.05 59.46
C LYS A 202 35.08 20.93 58.47
N ASP A 203 35.60 21.15 57.25
CA ASP A 203 36.63 22.11 56.81
C ASP A 203 36.66 22.35 55.27
N ALA A 204 37.13 23.55 54.89
CA ALA A 204 37.93 24.02 53.73
C ALA A 204 37.58 23.63 52.25
N LYS A 205 37.21 24.60 51.37
CA LYS A 205 38.05 25.47 50.46
C LYS A 205 38.61 24.67 49.26
N SER A 206 38.64 25.05 47.97
CA SER A 206 38.41 26.22 47.11
C SER A 206 38.29 25.61 45.68
N GLY A 207 37.46 26.04 44.74
CA GLY A 207 37.72 27.23 43.91
C GLY A 207 37.60 26.94 42.40
N THR A 208 36.76 27.75 41.76
CA THR A 208 36.90 28.32 40.39
C THR A 208 36.56 27.56 39.09
N LYS A 209 35.70 28.27 38.32
CA LYS A 209 35.58 28.41 36.84
C LYS A 209 34.91 27.25 36.09
N LYS A 210 34.24 27.43 34.95
CA LYS A 210 33.48 28.49 34.25
C LYS A 210 33.15 27.82 32.90
N ARG A 211 31.92 27.98 32.38
CA ARG A 211 31.51 27.78 30.96
C ARG A 211 31.55 26.33 30.43
N LYS A 212 30.88 25.93 29.34
CA LYS A 212 29.70 26.35 28.55
C LYS A 212 29.73 25.41 27.34
N SER A 213 28.58 24.89 26.91
CA SER A 213 28.36 24.20 25.61
C SER A 213 29.06 22.84 25.49
N LYS A 214 28.68 21.90 24.62
CA LYS A 214 27.91 22.00 23.38
C LYS A 214 27.45 20.58 22.99
N GLN A 215 26.29 20.53 22.34
CA GLN A 215 25.81 19.39 21.56
C GLN A 215 26.83 18.89 20.53
N ARG A 216 26.76 17.57 20.27
CA ARG A 216 26.59 16.84 18.98
C ARG A 216 27.08 15.41 19.26
N GLY A 217 26.43 14.31 18.88
CA GLY A 217 25.56 14.04 17.74
C GLY A 217 26.22 12.96 16.87
N ALA A 218 25.46 11.92 16.52
CA ALA A 218 25.78 10.78 15.62
C ALA A 218 26.71 9.69 16.21
N ALA A 219 26.61 8.40 15.92
CA ALA A 219 25.65 7.55 15.21
C ALA A 219 25.98 6.08 15.56
N VAL A 220 25.03 5.20 15.20
CA VAL A 220 25.00 3.71 15.14
C VAL A 220 26.35 3.01 14.94
N PRO A 221 26.47 1.74 15.38
CA PRO A 221 26.78 0.72 14.38
C PRO A 221 25.97 -0.59 14.53
N ALA A 222 25.73 -1.19 13.37
CA ALA A 222 25.32 -2.57 13.18
C ALA A 222 26.54 -3.49 13.24
N THR A 223 26.34 -4.76 13.60
CA THR A 223 27.28 -5.85 13.26
C THR A 223 26.53 -7.16 13.10
N SER A 224 26.65 -7.73 11.90
CA SER A 224 26.51 -9.15 11.58
C SER A 224 27.80 -9.89 11.94
N THR A 225 27.72 -11.20 12.20
CA THR A 225 28.71 -12.20 11.76
C THR A 225 28.25 -13.64 12.04
N SER A 226 28.19 -14.43 10.97
CA SER A 226 28.37 -15.90 10.90
C SER A 226 29.88 -16.24 10.98
N PRO A 227 30.40 -17.51 11.05
CA PRO A 227 29.85 -18.74 10.44
C PRO A 227 30.11 -20.12 11.12
N ALA A 228 29.59 -21.15 10.43
CA ALA A 228 30.04 -22.54 10.28
C ALA A 228 29.83 -23.58 11.41
N GLN A 229 28.95 -24.54 11.15
CA GLN A 229 29.27 -25.97 10.90
C GLN A 229 28.13 -26.62 10.09
#